data_AF-A0AAU5UKQ1-F1
#
_entry.id   AF-A0AAU5UKQ1-F1
#
_cell.length_a   1.000
_cell.length_b   1.000
_cell.length_c   1.000
_cell.angle_alpha   90.00
_cell.angle_beta   90.00
_cell.angle_gamma   90.00
#
_symmetry.space_group_name_H-M   'P 1'
#
loop_
_entity.id
_entity.type
_entity.pdbx_description
1 polymer ?
#
loop_
_entity_poly.entity_id
_entity_poly.type
_entity_poly.pdbx_seq_one_letter_code
_entity_poly.pdbx_strand_id
1 'polypeptide(L)' 'MNITTDTRNMIISMLAEGSPVWYVAGMVKMRNHDVYAVGREAGYPDKAQLRRAVWAARNRALQAA' A
#
# COMPACT_ATOMS: atom_id res chain seq x y z
N MET A 1 -1.69 -13.85 -7.71
CA MET A 1 -2.03 -12.64 -8.48
C MET A 1 -0.74 -11.90 -8.75
N ASN A 2 -0.41 -11.60 -10.00
CA ASN A 2 0.81 -10.85 -10.31
C ASN A 2 0.54 -9.36 -10.09
N ILE A 3 0.87 -8.86 -8.90
CA ILE A 3 0.67 -7.45 -8.53
C ILE A 3 1.95 -6.71 -8.89
N THR A 4 1.84 -5.66 -9.71
CA THR A 4 3.00 -4.83 -10.04
C THR A 4 3.48 -4.07 -8.81
N THR A 5 4.77 -3.74 -8.78
CA THR A 5 5.35 -2.93 -7.69
C THR A 5 4.64 -1.59 -7.55
N ASP A 6 4.22 -0.96 -8.66
CA ASP A 6 3.46 0.29 -8.65
C ASP A 6 2.08 0.14 -8.02
N THR A 7 1.32 -0.88 -8.39
CA THR A 7 0.01 -1.15 -7.78
C THR A 7 0.16 -1.46 -6.29
N ARG A 8 1.19 -2.24 -5.91
CA ARG A 8 1.51 -2.51 -4.51
C ARG A 8 1.78 -1.21 -3.73
N ASN A 9 2.62 -0.34 -4.26
CA ASN A 9 2.97 0.94 -3.63
C ASN A 9 1.77 1.88 -3.53
N MET A 10 0.90 1.90 -4.55
CA MET A 10 -0.34 2.68 -4.54
C MET A 10 -1.29 2.20 -3.44
N ILE A 11 -1.50 0.88 -3.32
CA ILE A 11 -2.32 0.29 -2.25
C ILE A 11 -1.79 0.70 -0.87
N ILE A 12 -0.50 0.49 -0.63
CA ILE A 12 0.13 0.76 0.67
C ILE A 12 0.02 2.25 1.01
N SER A 13 0.27 3.15 0.04
CA SER A 13 0.18 4.60 0.24
C SER A 13 -1.24 5.04 0.59
N MET A 14 -2.25 4.60 -0.18
CA MET A 14 -3.64 4.96 0.08
C MET A 14 -4.13 4.44 1.44
N LEU A 15 -3.74 3.22 1.83
CA LEU A 15 -4.05 2.68 3.15
C LEU A 15 -3.34 3.45 4.27
N ALA A 16 -2.09 3.87 4.06
CA ALA A 16 -1.33 4.69 5.02
C ALA A 16 -1.95 6.07 5.23
N GLU A 17 -2.53 6.65 4.16
CA GLU A 17 -3.31 7.89 4.19
C GLU A 17 -4.68 7.73 4.86
N GLY A 18 -5.10 6.50 5.15
CA GLY A 18 -6.32 6.19 5.87
C GLY A 18 -7.51 5.84 4.98
N SER A 19 -7.31 5.65 3.68
CA SER A 19 -8.35 5.17 2.78
C SER A 19 -8.83 3.77 3.22
N PRO A 20 -10.15 3.51 3.23
CA PRO A 20 -10.64 2.19 3.58
C PRO A 20 -10.38 1.17 2.46
N VAL A 21 -10.23 -0.10 2.83
CA VAL A 21 -9.89 -1.20 1.90
C VAL A 21 -10.85 -1.29 0.71
N TRP A 22 -12.16 -1.12 0.94
CA TRP A 22 -13.17 -1.17 -0.14
C TRP A 22 -12.98 -0.06 -1.18
N TYR A 23 -12.55 1.13 -0.75
CA TYR A 23 -12.32 2.27 -1.64
C TYR A 23 -11.07 2.02 -2.49
N VAL A 24 -9.98 1.60 -1.85
CA VAL A 24 -8.73 1.26 -2.54
C VAL A 24 -8.96 0.12 -3.54
N ALA A 25 -9.71 -0.91 -3.15
CA ALA A 25 -10.09 -2.02 -4.03
C ALA A 25 -10.84 -1.57 -5.29
N GLY A 26 -11.78 -0.62 -5.16
CA GLY A 26 -12.47 -0.02 -6.30
C GLY A 26 -11.55 0.78 -7.23
N MET A 27 -10.53 1.43 -6.67
CA MET A 27 -9.51 2.21 -7.41
C MET A 27 -8.56 1.31 -8.19
N VAL A 28 -8.04 0.25 -7.57
CA VAL A 28 -7.08 -0.68 -8.21
C VAL A 28 -7.73 -1.82 -9.00
N LYS A 29 -9.07 -1.88 -9.06
CA LYS A 29 -9.82 -2.98 -9.70
C LYS A 29 -9.46 -4.36 -9.13
N MET A 30 -9.26 -4.43 -7.81
CA MET A 30 -8.93 -5.66 -7.09
C MET A 30 -10.04 -6.04 -6.11
N ARG A 31 -10.03 -7.28 -5.60
CA ARG A 31 -10.93 -7.68 -4.52
C ARG A 31 -10.43 -7.09 -3.19
N ASN A 32 -11.36 -6.79 -2.29
CA ASN A 32 -11.04 -6.30 -0.93
C ASN A 32 -10.03 -7.21 -0.20
N HIS A 33 -10.17 -8.53 -0.35
CA HIS A 33 -9.26 -9.51 0.22
C HIS A 33 -7.81 -9.32 -0.25
N ASP A 34 -7.62 -9.08 -1.55
CA ASP A 34 -6.28 -8.98 -2.15
C ASP A 34 -5.61 -7.66 -1.73
N VAL A 35 -6.37 -6.56 -1.66
CA VAL A 35 -5.91 -5.27 -1.11
C VAL A 35 -5.55 -5.39 0.37
N TYR A 36 -6.38 -6.09 1.14
CA TYR A 36 -6.10 -6.34 2.55
C TYR A 36 -4.81 -7.16 2.72
N ALA A 37 -4.61 -8.21 1.92
CA ALA A 37 -3.41 -9.04 1.97
C ALA A 37 -2.13 -8.21 1.68
N VAL A 38 -2.15 -7.37 0.65
CA VAL A 38 -1.05 -6.44 0.35
C VAL A 38 -0.79 -5.47 1.51
N GLY A 39 -1.86 -4.89 2.05
CA GLY A 39 -1.76 -3.99 3.19
C GLY A 39 -1.16 -4.71 4.41
N ARG A 40 -1.60 -5.93 4.71
CA ARG A 40 -1.14 -6.72 5.86
C ARG A 40 0.36 -6.98 5.80
N GLU A 41 0.89 -7.34 4.62
CA GLU A 41 2.34 -7.51 4.42
C GLU A 41 3.15 -6.24 4.71
N ALA A 42 2.54 -5.07 4.59
CA ALA A 42 3.15 -3.78 4.89
C ALA A 42 2.82 -3.22 6.29
N GLY A 43 2.07 -3.95 7.11
CA GLY A 43 1.72 -3.57 8.48
C GLY A 43 0.28 -3.09 8.71
N TYR A 44 -0.62 -3.17 7.72
CA TYR A 44 -2.04 -2.91 7.93
C TYR A 44 -2.64 -3.90 8.96
N PRO A 45 -3.51 -3.46 9.89
CA PRO A 45 -4.17 -2.15 9.98
C PRO A 45 -3.42 -1.06 10.76
N ASP A 46 -2.16 -1.28 11.18
CA ASP A 46 -1.37 -0.25 11.86
C ASP A 46 -0.93 0.85 10.87
N LYS A 47 -1.63 1.98 10.91
CA LYS A 47 -1.35 3.16 10.08
C LYS A 47 0.03 3.75 10.33
N ALA A 48 0.58 3.65 11.54
CA ALA A 48 1.92 4.16 11.83
C ALA A 48 2.99 3.28 11.18
N GLN A 49 2.81 1.96 11.22
CA GLN A 49 3.70 1.02 10.53
C GLN A 49 3.64 1.22 9.00
N LEU A 50 2.45 1.38 8.45
CA LEU A 50 2.27 1.68 7.02
C LEU A 50 2.95 3.00 6.60
N ARG A 51 2.76 4.09 7.35
CA ARG A 51 3.40 5.37 7.04
C ARG A 51 4.93 5.28 7.07
N ARG A 52 5.50 4.50 7.99
CA ARG A 52 6.94 4.22 8.02
C ARG A 52 7.40 3.42 6.80
N ALA A 53 6.63 2.41 6.38
CA ALA A 53 6.93 1.64 5.18
C ALA A 53 6.93 2.51 3.91
N VAL A 54 5.92 3.40 3.76
CA VAL A 54 5.85 4.37 2.66
C VAL A 54 7.05 5.32 2.69
N TRP A 55 7.37 5.89 3.85
CA TRP A 55 8.51 6.80 3.98
C TRP A 55 9.83 6.14 3.61
N ALA A 56 10.08 4.92 4.10
CA ALA A 56 11.28 4.15 3.77
C ALA A 56 11.38 3.85 2.26
N ALA A 57 10.25 3.53 1.61
CA ALA A 57 10.20 3.31 0.17
C ALA A 57 10.54 4.59 -0.62
N ARG A 58 9.97 5.75 -0.23
CA ARG A 58 10.25 7.04 -0.86
C ARG A 58 11.70 7.46 -0.70
N ASN A 59 12.27 7.30 0.50
CA ASN A 59 13.68 7.65 0.74
C ASN A 59 14.64 6.79 -0.08
N ARG A 60 14.37 5.50 -0.28
CA ARG A 60 15.20 4.66 -1.17
C ARG A 60 15.13 5.12 -2.63
N ALA A 61 13.96 5.50 -3.11
CA ALA A 61 13.82 6.03 -4.47
C ALA A 61 14.61 7.32 -4.67
N LEU A 62 14.60 8.22 -3.67
CA LEU A 62 15.38 9.47 -3.71
C LEU A 62 16.90 9.23 -3.68
N GLN A 63 17.37 8.16 -3.04
CA GLN A 63 18.80 7.80 -2.99
C GLN A 63 19.29 7.11 -4.26
N ALA A 64 18.38 6.60 -5.09
CA ALA A 64 18.69 5.87 -6.32
C ALA A 64 18.59 6.75 -7.59
N ALA A 65 18.21 8.03 -7.43
CA ALA A 65 18.07 9.02 -8.48
C ALA A 65 19.28 9.98 -8.48
#